data_AF-A5CLI5-F1
#
_entry.id   AF-A5CLI5-F1
#
_cell.length_a   1.000
_cell.length_b   1.000
_cell.length_c   1.000
_cell.angle_alpha   90.00
_cell.angle_beta   90.00
_cell.angle_gamma   90.00
#
_symmetry.space_group_name_H-M   'P 1'
#
loop_
_entity.id
_entity.type
_entity.pdbx_description
1 polymer ?
#
loop_
_entity_poly.entity_id
_entity_poly.type
_entity_poly.pdbx_seq_one_letter_code
_entity_poly.pdbx_strand_id
1 'polypeptide(L)'
;MMTAHTYDVDVWREGRWWLFRIPELDTVGQARSLAEVPEEAEGIIEAWNAAPPAPFELNVTITPPVPNLWDVWAEAAREEEAARNAQAHAAAMRRKVVKQLRGADVSVADVSAILGVSRQRVYQLQDEKTPA
;
A
#
# COMPACT_ATOMS: atom_id res chain seq x y z
N MET A 1 13.65 15.47 -25.31
CA MET A 1 13.83 14.32 -24.39
C MET A 1 13.51 13.08 -25.22
N MET A 2 14.46 12.15 -25.34
CA MET A 2 14.19 10.89 -26.03
C MET A 2 13.34 10.03 -25.08
N THR A 3 12.14 9.67 -25.50
CA THR A 3 11.32 8.69 -24.77
C THR A 3 12.02 7.34 -24.90
N ALA A 4 12.43 6.75 -23.77
CA ALA A 4 12.91 5.37 -23.75
C ALA A 4 11.79 4.46 -24.27
N HIS A 5 12.13 3.47 -25.08
CA HIS A 5 11.16 2.45 -25.49
C HIS A 5 10.78 1.63 -24.27
N THR A 6 9.52 1.23 -24.12
CA THR A 6 9.07 0.42 -22.99
C THR A 6 8.57 -0.91 -23.51
N TYR A 7 9.15 -2.02 -23.04
CA TYR A 7 8.68 -3.37 -23.35
C TYR A 7 7.75 -3.86 -22.25
N ASP A 8 6.57 -4.35 -22.64
CA ASP A 8 5.67 -5.06 -21.73
C ASP A 8 6.18 -6.48 -21.47
N VAL A 9 6.11 -6.90 -20.20
CA VAL A 9 6.51 -8.23 -19.76
C VAL A 9 5.39 -8.83 -18.92
N ASP A 10 4.65 -9.79 -19.49
CA ASP A 10 3.55 -10.46 -18.81
C ASP A 10 4.07 -11.71 -18.09
N VAL A 11 3.96 -11.77 -16.77
CA VAL A 11 4.53 -12.82 -15.93
C VAL A 11 3.44 -13.68 -15.32
N TRP A 12 3.58 -14.99 -15.33
CA TRP A 12 2.71 -15.92 -14.60
C TRP A 12 3.52 -17.06 -14.00
N ARG A 13 2.93 -17.75 -13.03
CA ARG A 13 3.60 -18.87 -12.35
C ARG A 13 3.13 -20.19 -12.92
N GLU A 14 4.08 -21.06 -13.28
CA GLU A 14 3.81 -22.43 -13.68
C GLU A 14 4.71 -23.40 -12.91
N GLY A 15 4.09 -24.24 -12.07
CA GLY A 15 4.80 -25.14 -11.17
C GLY A 15 5.80 -24.39 -10.27
N ARG A 16 7.10 -24.64 -10.49
CA ARG A 16 8.21 -24.05 -9.71
C ARG A 16 8.89 -22.88 -10.40
N TRP A 17 8.37 -22.41 -11.53
CA TRP A 17 8.99 -21.40 -12.37
C TRP A 17 8.06 -20.19 -12.55
N TRP A 18 8.68 -19.03 -12.78
CA TRP A 18 8.00 -17.86 -13.30
C TRP A 18 8.23 -17.83 -14.80
N LEU A 19 7.17 -17.93 -15.57
CA LEU A 19 7.22 -17.74 -17.00
C LEU A 19 6.88 -16.28 -17.27
N PHE A 20 7.46 -15.73 -18.31
CA PHE A 20 7.11 -14.40 -18.76
C PHE A 20 7.08 -14.32 -20.27
N ARG A 21 6.21 -13.48 -20.81
CA ARG A 21 6.10 -13.20 -22.24
C ARG A 21 6.50 -11.76 -22.49
N ILE A 22 7.25 -11.55 -23.56
CA ILE A 22 7.50 -10.22 -24.14
C ILE A 22 6.66 -10.15 -25.41
N PRO A 23 5.45 -9.56 -25.38
CA PRO A 23 4.50 -9.67 -26.49
C PRO A 23 5.03 -9.10 -27.80
N GLU A 24 5.79 -8.00 -27.72
CA GLU A 24 6.41 -7.36 -28.89
C GLU A 24 7.39 -8.27 -29.63
N LEU A 25 8.06 -9.18 -28.91
CA LEU A 25 9.03 -10.12 -29.47
C LEU A 25 8.43 -11.51 -29.74
N ASP A 26 7.13 -11.70 -29.48
CA ASP A 26 6.43 -13.00 -29.52
C ASP A 26 7.22 -14.13 -28.85
N THR A 27 7.89 -13.81 -27.73
CA THR A 27 8.84 -14.70 -27.07
C THR A 27 8.45 -14.92 -25.61
N VAL A 28 8.70 -16.15 -25.13
CA VAL A 28 8.49 -16.56 -23.74
C VAL A 28 9.83 -16.93 -23.11
N GLY A 29 10.14 -16.34 -21.97
CA GLY A 29 11.26 -16.70 -21.11
C GLY A 29 10.80 -17.34 -19.80
N GLN A 30 11.76 -17.75 -18.97
CA GLN A 30 11.50 -18.31 -17.65
C GLN A 30 12.57 -17.90 -16.65
N ALA A 31 12.18 -17.76 -15.38
CA ALA A 31 13.05 -17.41 -14.27
C ALA A 31 12.74 -18.25 -13.03
N ARG A 32 13.72 -18.47 -12.14
CA ARG A 32 13.51 -19.23 -10.88
C ARG A 32 12.73 -18.40 -9.87
N SER A 33 12.90 -17.09 -9.90
CA SER A 33 12.24 -16.14 -9.03
C SER A 33 11.69 -14.96 -9.81
N LEU A 34 10.70 -14.27 -9.24
CA LEU A 34 10.14 -13.06 -9.86
C LEU A 34 11.17 -11.93 -9.97
N ALA A 35 12.15 -11.90 -9.07
CA ALA A 35 13.21 -10.89 -9.06
C ALA A 35 14.21 -11.04 -10.23
N GLU A 36 14.33 -12.24 -10.79
CA GLU A 36 15.20 -12.52 -11.95
C GLU A 36 14.52 -12.17 -13.28
N VAL A 37 13.20 -12.00 -13.32
CA VAL A 37 12.45 -11.74 -14.57
C VAL A 37 12.97 -10.52 -15.35
N PRO A 38 13.28 -9.37 -14.71
CA PRO A 38 13.80 -8.22 -15.44
C PRO A 38 15.13 -8.50 -16.15
N GLU A 39 16.08 -9.13 -15.45
CA GLU A 39 17.41 -9.46 -16.00
C GLU A 39 17.30 -10.45 -17.17
N GLU A 40 16.48 -11.50 -17.02
CA GLU A 40 16.26 -12.49 -18.09
C GLU A 40 15.54 -11.89 -19.30
N ALA A 41 14.58 -10.97 -19.08
CA ALA A 41 13.88 -10.27 -20.15
C ALA A 41 14.79 -9.31 -20.91
N GLU A 42 15.63 -8.54 -20.21
CA GLU A 42 16.65 -7.67 -20.80
C GLU A 42 17.60 -8.47 -21.69
N GLY A 43 18.11 -9.62 -21.20
CA GLY A 43 18.98 -10.49 -21.98
C GLY A 43 18.34 -11.01 -23.28
N ILE A 44 17.04 -11.34 -23.25
CA ILE A 44 16.29 -11.74 -24.45
C ILE A 44 16.15 -10.56 -25.43
N ILE A 45 15.79 -9.36 -24.94
CA ILE A 45 15.62 -8.16 -25.77
C ILE A 45 16.95 -7.76 -26.45
N GLU A 46 18.05 -7.81 -25.71
CA GLU A 46 19.38 -7.51 -26.24
C GLU A 46 19.82 -8.55 -27.29
N ALA A 47 19.58 -9.84 -27.04
CA ALA A 47 19.92 -10.88 -28.00
C ALA A 47 19.08 -10.81 -29.28
N TRP A 48 17.84 -10.33 -29.17
CA TRP A 48 16.92 -10.18 -30.30
C TRP A 48 17.25 -8.97 -31.18
N ASN A 49 17.70 -7.87 -30.55
CA ASN A 49 18.08 -6.66 -31.27
C ASN A 49 19.51 -6.79 -31.78
N ALA A 50 19.68 -6.86 -33.11
CA ALA A 50 21.00 -6.99 -33.76
C ALA A 50 22.01 -5.87 -33.44
N ALA A 51 21.56 -4.77 -32.83
CA ALA A 51 22.36 -3.71 -32.25
C ALA A 51 21.84 -3.41 -30.82
N PRO A 52 22.69 -2.92 -29.89
CA PRO A 52 22.23 -2.61 -28.55
C PRO A 52 21.08 -1.61 -28.63
N PRO A 53 19.91 -1.93 -28.06
CA PRO A 53 18.80 -1.00 -28.09
C PRO A 53 19.22 0.30 -27.39
N ALA A 54 18.61 1.42 -27.80
CA ALA A 54 18.60 2.62 -26.97
C ALA A 54 18.10 2.23 -25.56
N PRO A 55 18.48 2.97 -24.49
CA PRO A 55 17.97 2.68 -23.15
C PRO A 55 16.46 2.52 -23.20
N PHE A 56 16.00 1.39 -22.67
CA PHE A 56 14.60 0.98 -22.65
C PHE A 56 14.18 0.70 -21.21
N GLU A 57 12.87 0.66 -20.99
CA GLU A 57 12.25 0.34 -19.70
C GLU A 57 11.45 -0.95 -19.84
N LEU A 58 11.25 -1.65 -18.72
CA LEU A 58 10.36 -2.80 -18.65
C LEU A 58 9.11 -2.45 -17.86
N ASN A 59 7.95 -2.72 -18.44
CA ASN A 59 6.68 -2.67 -17.74
C ASN A 59 6.22 -4.10 -17.41
N VAL A 60 6.44 -4.52 -16.16
CA VAL A 60 6.20 -5.91 -15.74
C VAL A 60 4.80 -6.05 -15.15
N THR A 61 3.95 -6.83 -15.83
CA THR A 61 2.59 -7.16 -15.37
C THR A 61 2.57 -8.59 -14.85
N ILE A 62 2.17 -8.79 -13.59
CA ILE A 62 2.18 -10.10 -12.96
C ILE A 62 0.76 -10.66 -12.90
N THR A 63 0.58 -11.92 -13.27
CA THR A 63 -0.65 -12.65 -13.01
C THR A 63 -0.57 -13.28 -11.63
N PRO A 64 -1.54 -13.04 -10.74
CA PRO A 64 -1.57 -13.67 -9.43
C PRO A 64 -1.54 -15.20 -9.56
N PRO A 65 -0.66 -15.91 -8.81
CA PRO A 65 -0.66 -17.38 -8.82
C PRO A 65 -1.89 -17.97 -8.12
N VAL A 66 -2.61 -17.15 -7.35
CA VAL A 66 -3.83 -17.53 -6.63
C VAL A 66 -4.92 -16.51 -6.98
N PRO A 67 -6.11 -16.96 -7.45
CA PRO A 67 -7.21 -16.06 -7.78
C PRO A 67 -7.62 -15.15 -6.62
N ASN A 68 -8.05 -13.92 -6.94
CA ASN A 68 -8.61 -12.93 -6.01
C ASN A 68 -7.66 -12.43 -4.89
N LEU A 69 -6.40 -12.88 -4.85
CA LEU A 69 -5.50 -12.53 -3.74
C LEU A 69 -5.15 -11.04 -3.73
N TRP A 70 -5.02 -10.44 -4.92
CA TRP A 70 -4.76 -9.00 -5.05
C TRP A 70 -5.95 -8.16 -4.59
N ASP A 71 -7.17 -8.59 -4.90
CA ASP A 71 -8.38 -7.92 -4.45
C ASP A 71 -8.53 -7.97 -2.93
N VAL A 72 -8.27 -9.14 -2.33
CA VAL A 72 -8.28 -9.31 -0.87
C VAL A 72 -7.21 -8.45 -0.20
N TRP A 73 -6.00 -8.39 -0.76
CA TRP A 73 -4.94 -7.53 -0.25
C TRP A 73 -5.29 -6.04 -0.34
N ALA A 74 -5.83 -5.62 -1.48
CA ALA A 74 -6.27 -4.25 -1.69
C ALA A 74 -7.43 -3.86 -0.76
N GLU A 75 -8.36 -4.78 -0.50
CA GLU A 75 -9.45 -4.59 0.47
C GLU A 75 -8.92 -4.46 1.88
N ALA A 76 -7.98 -5.32 2.29
CA ALA A 76 -7.35 -5.21 3.61
C ALA A 76 -6.70 -3.83 3.82
N ALA A 77 -5.99 -3.32 2.81
CA ALA A 77 -5.40 -1.98 2.87
C ALA A 77 -6.46 -0.86 3.00
N ARG A 78 -7.60 -0.99 2.30
CA ARG A 78 -8.73 -0.05 2.43
C ARG A 78 -9.35 -0.09 3.82
N GLU A 79 -9.57 -1.28 4.36
CA GLU A 79 -10.13 -1.49 5.70
C GLU A 79 -9.20 -0.94 6.79
N GLU A 80 -7.89 -1.15 6.67
CA GLU A 80 -6.91 -0.55 7.58
C GLU A 80 -6.95 0.98 7.56
N GLU A 81 -7.06 1.58 6.38
CA GLU A 81 -7.19 3.04 6.25
C GLU A 81 -8.52 3.55 6.81
N ALA A 82 -9.63 2.86 6.54
CA ALA A 82 -10.93 3.17 7.13
C ALA A 82 -10.90 3.09 8.66
N ALA A 83 -10.26 2.05 9.22
CA ALA A 83 -10.09 1.89 10.66
C ALA A 83 -9.25 3.01 11.28
N ARG A 84 -8.14 3.40 10.65
CA ARG A 84 -7.32 4.55 11.09
C ARG A 84 -8.15 5.83 11.14
N ASN A 85 -8.91 6.11 10.08
CA ASN A 85 -9.76 7.29 10.00
C ASN A 85 -10.87 7.28 11.04
N ALA A 86 -11.54 6.14 11.24
CA ALA A 86 -12.58 5.98 12.26
C ALA A 86 -12.03 6.20 13.68
N GLN A 87 -10.83 5.65 13.98
CA GLN A 87 -10.16 5.85 15.27
C GLN A 87 -9.77 7.31 15.49
N ALA A 88 -9.20 7.97 14.48
CA ALA A 88 -8.84 9.39 14.55
C ALA A 88 -10.07 10.28 14.78
N HIS A 89 -11.17 9.99 14.08
CA HIS A 89 -12.44 10.69 14.25
C HIS A 89 -13.01 10.50 15.65
N ALA A 90 -13.06 9.26 16.15
CA ALA A 90 -13.51 8.96 17.50
C ALA A 90 -12.65 9.66 18.57
N ALA A 91 -11.33 9.71 18.40
CA ALA A 91 -10.43 10.43 19.29
C ALA A 91 -10.72 11.94 19.28
N ALA A 92 -10.92 12.55 18.11
CA ALA A 92 -11.28 13.96 17.98
C ALA A 92 -12.60 14.28 18.69
N MET A 93 -13.63 13.44 18.52
CA MET A 93 -14.91 13.60 19.21
C MET A 93 -14.76 13.52 20.74
N ARG A 94 -14.01 12.52 21.24
CA ARG A 94 -13.74 12.39 22.68
C ARG A 94 -13.05 13.64 23.26
N ARG A 95 -12.04 14.16 22.56
CA ARG A 95 -11.35 15.40 22.95
C ARG A 95 -12.31 16.59 22.96
N LYS A 96 -13.18 16.72 21.96
CA LYS A 96 -14.20 17.78 21.90
C LYS A 96 -15.11 17.75 23.12
N VAL A 97 -15.64 16.58 23.47
CA VAL A 97 -16.53 16.42 24.64
C VAL A 97 -15.81 16.80 25.95
N VAL A 98 -14.58 16.32 26.15
CA VAL A 98 -13.78 16.66 27.34
C VAL A 98 -13.55 18.18 27.40
N LYS A 99 -13.14 18.81 26.29
CA LYS A 99 -12.90 20.27 26.25
C LYS A 99 -14.17 21.07 26.54
N GLN A 100 -15.33 20.65 26.02
CA GLN A 100 -16.61 21.30 26.29
C GLN A 100 -17.01 21.21 27.77
N LEU A 101 -16.89 20.03 28.39
CA LEU A 101 -17.21 19.88 29.82
C LEU A 101 -16.26 20.68 30.70
N ARG A 102 -14.95 20.66 30.40
CA ARG A 102 -13.95 21.42 31.15
C ARG A 102 -14.11 22.93 30.96
N GLY A 103 -14.53 23.39 29.78
CA GLY A 103 -14.87 24.79 29.51
C GLY A 103 -16.15 25.28 30.18
N ALA A 104 -17.01 24.36 30.64
CA ALA A 104 -18.19 24.66 31.46
C ALA A 104 -17.90 24.52 32.98
N ASP A 105 -16.62 24.61 33.37
CA ASP A 105 -16.14 24.50 34.76
C ASP A 105 -16.46 23.18 35.48
N VAL A 106 -16.87 22.13 34.76
CA VAL A 106 -17.11 20.79 35.34
C VAL A 106 -15.79 20.18 35.80
N SER A 107 -15.70 19.76 37.06
CA SER A 107 -14.45 19.26 37.65
C SER A 107 -13.90 18.01 36.94
N VAL A 108 -12.59 17.77 36.99
CA VAL A 108 -11.98 16.55 36.39
C VAL A 108 -12.56 15.28 37.00
N ALA A 109 -12.93 15.32 38.29
CA ALA A 109 -13.56 14.19 38.97
C ALA A 109 -14.95 13.90 38.38
N ASP A 110 -15.75 14.94 38.12
CA ASP A 110 -17.09 14.79 37.55
C ASP A 110 -17.02 14.40 36.07
N VAL A 111 -16.12 14.97 35.28
CA VAL A 111 -15.89 14.55 33.88
C VAL A 111 -15.48 13.07 33.81
N SER A 112 -14.61 12.63 34.72
CA SER A 112 -14.22 11.22 34.84
C SER A 112 -15.44 10.32 35.14
N ALA A 113 -16.31 10.74 36.06
CA ALA A 113 -17.53 10.01 36.40
C ALA A 113 -18.56 9.99 35.26
N ILE A 114 -18.77 11.12 34.59
CA ILE A 114 -19.72 11.28 33.48
C ILE A 114 -19.31 10.43 32.27
N LEU A 115 -18.02 10.47 31.91
CA LEU A 115 -17.51 9.82 30.69
C LEU A 115 -17.04 8.37 30.93
N GLY A 116 -17.02 7.91 32.18
CA GLY A 116 -16.55 6.56 32.53
C GLY A 116 -15.08 6.32 32.20
N VAL A 117 -14.24 7.36 32.26
CA VAL A 117 -12.79 7.27 31.99
C VAL A 117 -12.00 7.72 33.22
N SER A 118 -10.75 7.27 33.35
CA SER A 118 -9.91 7.69 34.48
C SER A 118 -9.60 9.19 34.46
N ARG A 119 -9.33 9.79 35.62
CA ARG A 119 -8.89 11.19 35.71
C ARG A 119 -7.67 11.46 34.83
N GLN A 120 -6.68 10.56 34.83
CA GLN A 120 -5.51 10.65 33.95
C GLN A 120 -5.91 10.73 32.48
N ARG A 121 -6.91 9.97 32.04
CA ARG A 121 -7.40 10.03 30.65
C ARG A 121 -8.08 11.36 30.34
N VAL A 122 -8.77 11.97 31.31
CA VAL A 122 -9.31 13.33 31.16
C VAL A 122 -8.18 14.33 30.96
N TYR A 123 -7.12 14.28 31.78
CA TYR A 123 -5.93 15.14 31.60
C TYR A 123 -5.29 14.95 30.22
N GLN A 124 -5.08 13.70 29.77
CA GLN A 124 -4.53 13.45 28.43
C GLN A 124 -5.40 14.04 27.31
N LEU A 125 -6.72 13.83 27.36
CA LEU A 125 -7.64 14.31 26.32
C LEU A 125 -7.79 15.84 26.30
N GLN A 126 -7.49 16.51 27.40
CA GLN A 126 -7.49 17.97 27.47
C GLN A 126 -6.20 18.57 26.86
N ASP A 127 -5.05 17.93 27.09
CA ASP A 127 -3.72 18.46 26.80
C ASP A 127 -3.21 18.06 25.40
N GLU A 128 -3.76 16.99 24.82
CA GLU A 128 -3.40 16.53 23.49
C GLU A 128 -3.89 17.53 22.42
N LYS A 129 -2.93 18.15 21.72
CA LYS A 129 -3.20 18.97 20.53
C LYS A 129 -3.78 18.06 19.45
N THR A 130 -4.88 18.48 18.82
CA THR A 130 -5.43 17.81 17.65
C THR A 130 -4.31 17.70 16.59
N PRO A 131 -3.92 16.50 16.12
CA PRO A 131 -3.04 16.39 14.98
C PRO A 131 -3.71 17.07 13.79
N ALA A 132 -2.94 17.91 13.08
CA ALA A 132 -3.39 18.62 11.89
C ALA A 132 -3.80 17.66 10.78
#